data_AF-A0A7J4M0A4-F1
#
_entry.id   AF-A0A7J4M0A4-F1
#
_cell.length_a   1.000
_cell.length_b   1.000
_cell.length_c   1.000
_cell.angle_alpha   90.00
_cell.angle_beta   90.00
_cell.angle_gamma   90.00
#
_symmetry.space_group_name_H-M   'P 1'
#
loop_
_entity.id
_entity.type
_entity.pdbx_description
1 polymer ?
#
loop_
_entity_poly.entity_id
_entity_poly.type
_entity_poly.pdbx_seq_one_letter_code
_entity_poly.pdbx_strand_id
1 'polypeptide(L)'
;MVAVLTLLAVAGFVVSIYTFYVYHRASQEKTYRPLCDIRDNISCTKAFLSKEGKKLIFHNSFFGLIFYLLVFVLVDMNKIKYIFPLAVLAVLGSLYLAYISYVKQRNFCLVCTSIYLINVLVLFFTYQSLY
;
A
#
# COMPACT_ATOMS: atom_id res chain seq x y z
N MET A 1 8.54 1.60 20.13
CA MET A 1 8.83 1.33 18.70
C MET A 1 8.12 0.08 18.20
N VAL A 2 8.25 -1.08 18.87
CA VAL A 2 7.52 -2.33 18.55
C VAL A 2 6.01 -2.09 18.33
N ALA A 3 5.32 -1.50 19.32
CA ALA A 3 3.88 -1.23 19.22
C ALA A 3 3.49 -0.37 18.00
N VAL A 4 4.34 0.61 17.63
CA VAL A 4 4.10 1.47 16.45
C VAL A 4 4.23 0.67 15.17
N LEU A 5 5.28 -0.17 15.05
CA LEU A 5 5.45 -1.05 13.89
C LEU A 5 4.29 -2.06 13.77
N THR A 6 3.82 -2.61 14.88
CA THR A 6 2.63 -3.47 14.91
C THR A 6 1.39 -2.75 14.41
N LEU A 7 1.12 -1.52 14.88
CA LEU A 7 -0.02 -0.72 14.43
C LEU A 7 0.06 -0.38 12.95
N LEU A 8 1.25 -0.02 12.46
CA LEU A 8 1.49 0.26 11.05
C LEU A 8 1.29 -0.99 10.18
N ALA A 9 1.75 -2.15 10.64
CA ALA A 9 1.56 -3.41 9.94
C ALA A 9 0.06 -3.76 9.84
N VAL A 10 -0.69 -3.64 10.94
CA VAL A 10 -2.14 -3.88 10.94
C VAL A 10 -2.86 -2.90 10.02
N ALA A 11 -2.55 -1.60 10.11
CA ALA A 11 -3.15 -0.59 9.25
C ALA A 11 -2.86 -0.86 7.77
N GLY A 12 -1.60 -1.14 7.42
CA GLY A 12 -1.20 -1.46 6.06
C GLY A 12 -1.88 -2.71 5.52
N PHE A 13 -2.02 -3.74 6.35
CA PHE A 13 -2.72 -4.97 6.01
C PHE A 13 -4.21 -4.71 5.70
N VAL A 14 -4.91 -3.98 6.57
CA VAL A 14 -6.33 -3.60 6.36
C VAL A 14 -6.51 -2.77 5.08
N VAL A 15 -5.64 -1.79 4.84
CA VAL A 15 -5.70 -0.96 3.63
C VAL A 15 -5.40 -1.79 2.36
N SER A 16 -4.52 -2.78 2.45
CA SER A 16 -4.23 -3.72 1.36
C SER A 16 -5.41 -4.64 1.06
N ILE A 17 -6.13 -5.13 2.08
CA ILE A 17 -7.39 -5.86 1.90
C ILE A 17 -8.40 -5.00 1.16
N TYR A 18 -8.59 -3.75 1.60
CA TYR A 18 -9.54 -2.84 0.98
C TYR A 18 -9.18 -2.56 -0.49
N THR A 19 -7.89 -2.36 -0.79
CA THR A 19 -7.38 -2.19 -2.15
C THR A 19 -7.74 -3.41 -3.03
N PHE A 20 -7.47 -4.62 -2.54
CA PHE A 20 -7.80 -5.86 -3.25
C PHE A 20 -9.31 -6.00 -3.48
N TYR A 21 -10.12 -5.74 -2.44
CA TYR A 21 -11.59 -5.79 -2.51
C TYR A 21 -12.14 -4.83 -3.56
N VAL A 22 -11.71 -3.56 -3.52
CA VAL A 22 -12.15 -2.54 -4.48
C VAL A 22 -11.71 -2.90 -5.88
N TYR A 23 -10.46 -3.32 -6.09
CA TYR A 23 -9.98 -3.76 -7.40
C TYR A 23 -10.84 -4.90 -7.96
N HIS A 24 -11.11 -5.93 -7.15
CA HIS A 24 -11.89 -7.08 -7.59
C HIS A 24 -13.33 -6.69 -7.96
N ARG A 25 -14.04 -5.98 -7.06
CA ARG A 25 -15.42 -5.53 -7.29
C ARG A 25 -15.52 -4.61 -8.50
N ALA A 26 -14.67 -3.58 -8.58
CA ALA A 26 -14.69 -2.63 -9.69
C ALA A 26 -14.31 -3.29 -11.04
N SER A 27 -13.53 -4.38 -11.03
CA SER A 27 -13.20 -5.12 -12.25
C SER A 27 -14.37 -5.94 -12.81
N GLN A 28 -15.29 -6.37 -11.94
CA GLN A 28 -16.43 -7.23 -12.31
C GLN A 28 -17.71 -6.42 -12.55
N GLU A 29 -17.95 -5.37 -11.75
CA GLU A 29 -19.18 -4.60 -11.73
C GLU A 29 -18.92 -3.15 -12.15
N LYS A 30 -19.32 -2.76 -13.36
CA LYS A 30 -19.10 -1.40 -13.89
C LYS A 30 -19.86 -0.31 -13.12
N THR A 31 -20.92 -0.67 -12.40
CA THR A 31 -21.76 0.24 -11.61
C THR A 31 -21.25 0.41 -10.18
N TYR A 32 -20.29 -0.41 -9.74
CA TYR A 32 -19.73 -0.32 -8.40
C TYR A 32 -18.98 0.99 -8.21
N ARG A 33 -19.28 1.70 -7.11
CA ARG A 33 -18.60 2.93 -6.71
C ARG A 33 -18.06 2.79 -5.29
N PRO A 34 -16.74 2.67 -5.10
CA PRO A 34 -16.14 2.59 -3.77
C PRO A 34 -16.11 3.94 -3.06
N LEU A 35 -16.01 3.92 -1.73
CA LEU A 35 -15.91 5.12 -0.88
C LEU A 35 -14.68 5.98 -1.19
N CYS A 36 -13.64 5.38 -1.80
CA CYS A 36 -12.41 6.06 -2.18
C CYS A 36 -12.48 6.78 -3.54
N ASP A 37 -13.62 6.75 -4.22
CA ASP A 37 -13.92 7.58 -5.38
C ASP A 37 -14.68 8.83 -4.94
N ILE A 38 -13.94 9.91 -4.69
CA ILE A 38 -14.48 11.17 -4.15
C ILE A 38 -14.78 12.16 -5.28
N ARG A 39 -13.87 12.25 -6.26
CA ARG A 39 -13.95 13.14 -7.44
C ARG A 39 -13.21 12.50 -8.62
N ASP A 40 -13.39 13.04 -9.83
CA ASP A 40 -12.77 12.50 -11.05
C ASP A 40 -11.22 12.51 -11.04
N ASN A 41 -10.63 13.37 -10.22
CA ASN A 41 -9.19 13.45 -9.96
C ASN A 41 -8.78 12.85 -8.60
N ILE A 42 -9.73 12.33 -7.82
CA ILE A 42 -9.51 11.63 -6.56
C ILE A 42 -10.27 10.29 -6.63
N SER A 43 -9.71 9.33 -7.35
CA SER A 43 -10.33 8.03 -7.59
C SER A 43 -9.37 6.87 -7.43
N CYS A 44 -9.71 5.94 -6.53
CA CYS A 44 -9.01 4.67 -6.42
C CYS A 44 -9.32 3.78 -7.62
N THR A 45 -10.56 3.77 -8.13
CA THR A 45 -10.94 2.95 -9.29
C THR A 45 -10.16 3.32 -10.55
N LYS A 46 -9.99 4.62 -10.81
CA LYS A 46 -9.19 5.13 -11.93
C LYS A 46 -7.72 4.72 -11.81
N ALA A 47 -7.17 4.74 -10.59
CA ALA A 47 -5.83 4.22 -10.33
C ALA A 47 -5.74 2.70 -10.57
N PHE A 48 -6.78 1.98 -10.16
CA PHE A 48 -6.81 0.51 -10.12
C PHE A 48 -7.03 -0.14 -11.47
N LEU A 49 -7.89 0.46 -12.28
CA LEU A 49 -8.31 -0.08 -13.57
C LEU A 49 -7.61 0.55 -14.77
N SER A 50 -6.62 1.43 -14.54
CA SER A 50 -5.78 1.96 -15.63
C SER A 50 -4.96 0.85 -16.30
N LYS A 51 -4.38 1.17 -17.46
CA LYS A 51 -3.57 0.21 -18.24
C LYS A 51 -2.38 -0.32 -17.43
N GLU A 52 -1.72 0.56 -16.70
CA GLU A 52 -0.64 0.24 -15.76
C GLU A 52 -1.19 -0.40 -14.48
N GLY A 53 -2.31 0.12 -13.99
CA GLY A 53 -2.97 -0.29 -12.75
C GLY A 53 -3.35 -1.76 -12.76
N LYS A 54 -4.04 -2.27 -13.78
CA LYS A 54 -4.48 -3.68 -13.81
C LYS A 54 -3.35 -4.70 -13.66
N LYS A 55 -2.19 -4.43 -14.28
CA LYS A 55 -1.02 -5.29 -14.20
C LYS A 55 -0.37 -5.20 -12.82
N LEU A 56 -0.17 -3.97 -12.37
CA LEU A 56 0.56 -3.68 -11.13
C LEU A 56 -0.26 -4.02 -9.89
N ILE A 57 -1.57 -3.79 -9.89
CA ILE A 57 -2.39 -3.77 -8.67
C ILE A 57 -2.83 -5.16 -8.24
N PHE A 58 -3.10 -6.07 -9.18
CA PHE A 58 -3.32 -7.46 -8.82
C PHE A 58 -2.11 -8.01 -8.04
N HIS A 59 -0.91 -7.78 -8.56
CA HIS A 59 0.33 -8.20 -7.91
C HIS A 59 0.63 -7.39 -6.65
N ASN A 60 0.50 -6.06 -6.71
CA ASN A 60 0.89 -5.18 -5.62
C ASN A 60 -0.05 -5.27 -4.42
N SER A 61 -1.35 -5.49 -4.62
CA SER A 61 -2.28 -5.69 -3.49
C SER A 61 -1.93 -6.98 -2.76
N PHE A 62 -1.59 -8.04 -3.51
CA PHE A 62 -1.12 -9.30 -2.93
C PHE A 62 0.23 -9.16 -2.24
N PHE A 63 1.20 -8.48 -2.85
CA PHE A 63 2.49 -8.19 -2.23
C PHE A 63 2.36 -7.31 -0.99
N GLY A 64 1.43 -6.36 -0.98
CA GLY A 64 1.11 -5.54 0.19
C GLY A 64 0.61 -6.39 1.36
N LEU A 65 -0.34 -7.30 1.11
CA LEU A 65 -0.83 -8.24 2.13
C LEU A 65 0.30 -9.09 2.72
N ILE A 66 1.12 -9.69 1.85
CA ILE A 66 2.27 -10.51 2.29
C ILE A 66 3.27 -9.66 3.07
N PHE A 67 3.61 -8.47 2.56
CA PHE A 67 4.57 -7.58 3.19
C PHE A 67 4.14 -7.20 4.60
N TYR A 68 2.91 -6.71 4.79
CA TYR A 68 2.45 -6.30 6.12
C TYR A 68 2.27 -7.47 7.08
N LEU A 69 1.87 -8.66 6.58
CA LEU A 69 1.85 -9.87 7.39
C LEU A 69 3.28 -10.27 7.84
N LEU A 70 4.26 -10.20 6.94
CA LEU A 70 5.67 -10.46 7.27
C LEU A 70 6.21 -9.44 8.27
N VAL A 71 5.88 -8.15 8.12
CA VAL A 71 6.25 -7.12 9.10
C VAL A 71 5.67 -7.47 10.47
N PHE A 72 4.39 -7.82 10.56
CA PHE A 72 3.75 -8.21 11.82
C PHE A 72 4.46 -9.40 12.48
N VAL A 73 4.69 -10.49 11.73
CA VAL A 73 5.37 -11.69 12.24
C VAL A 73 6.81 -11.39 12.66
N LEU A 74 7.56 -10.60 11.88
CA LEU A 74 8.94 -10.25 12.21
C LEU A 74 9.03 -9.34 13.44
N VAL A 75 8.05 -8.46 13.66
CA VAL A 75 7.97 -7.66 14.89
C VAL A 75 7.69 -8.57 16.09
N ASP A 76 6.76 -9.51 15.99
CA ASP A 76 6.41 -10.47 17.04
C ASP A 76 7.60 -11.37 17.42
N MET A 77 8.35 -11.85 16.43
CA MET A 77 9.58 -12.61 16.62
C MET A 77 10.78 -11.77 17.09
N ASN A 78 10.62 -10.47 17.31
CA ASN A 78 11.69 -9.52 17.63
C ASN A 78 12.85 -9.51 16.61
N LYS A 79 12.51 -9.69 15.33
CA LYS A 79 13.42 -9.83 14.17
C LYS A 79 13.42 -8.57 13.28
N ILE A 80 13.43 -7.40 13.91
CA ILE A 80 13.27 -6.09 13.23
C ILE A 80 14.34 -5.82 12.16
N LYS A 81 15.57 -6.33 12.32
CA LYS A 81 16.66 -6.17 11.34
C LYS A 81 16.31 -6.64 9.93
N TYR A 82 15.42 -7.63 9.81
CA TYR A 82 15.00 -8.15 8.50
C TYR A 82 13.89 -7.30 7.85
N ILE A 83 13.21 -6.45 8.63
CA ILE A 83 12.17 -5.55 8.13
C ILE A 83 12.78 -4.41 7.31
N PHE A 84 13.96 -3.93 7.70
CA PHE A 84 14.59 -2.76 7.09
C PHE A 84 14.79 -2.89 5.56
N PRO A 85 15.45 -3.93 5.03
CA PRO A 85 15.60 -4.08 3.59
C PRO A 85 14.25 -4.23 2.86
N LEU A 86 13.28 -4.91 3.47
CA LEU A 86 11.93 -5.04 2.90
C LEU A 86 11.21 -3.68 2.83
N ALA A 87 11.34 -2.86 3.87
CA ALA A 87 10.77 -1.53 3.93
C ALA A 87 11.40 -0.58 2.90
N VAL A 88 12.72 -0.68 2.66
CA VAL A 88 13.40 0.06 1.58
C VAL A 88 12.79 -0.30 0.22
N LEU A 89 12.65 -1.59 -0.08
CA LEU A 89 12.03 -2.04 -1.33
C LEU A 89 10.57 -1.56 -1.46
N ALA A 90 9.80 -1.61 -0.37
CA ALA A 90 8.42 -1.13 -0.34
C ALA A 90 8.32 0.38 -0.62
N VAL A 91 9.25 1.20 -0.08
CA VAL A 91 9.32 2.65 -0.34
C VAL A 91 9.71 2.91 -1.80
N LEU A 92 10.70 2.21 -2.35
CA LEU A 92 11.08 2.36 -3.76
C LEU A 92 9.90 2.03 -4.70
N GLY A 93 9.17 0.93 -4.41
CA GLY A 93 7.94 0.59 -5.12
C GLY A 93 6.86 1.67 -4.98
N SER A 94 6.71 2.24 -3.79
CA SER A 94 5.76 3.33 -3.51
C SER A 94 6.08 4.59 -4.32
N LEU A 95 7.35 4.98 -4.43
CA LEU A 95 7.79 6.11 -5.24
C LEU A 95 7.46 5.92 -6.72
N TYR A 96 7.69 4.70 -7.25
CA TYR A 96 7.34 4.37 -8.64
C TYR A 96 5.82 4.46 -8.88
N LEU A 97 5.01 3.91 -7.97
CA LEU A 97 3.56 3.96 -8.09
C LEU A 97 3.00 5.37 -7.89
N ALA A 98 3.59 6.16 -6.98
CA ALA A 98 3.25 7.57 -6.81
C ALA A 98 3.52 8.37 -8.09
N TYR A 99 4.66 8.12 -8.77
CA TYR A 99 4.95 8.72 -10.07
C TYR A 99 3.87 8.37 -11.11
N ILE A 100 3.47 7.11 -11.20
CA ILE A 100 2.40 6.69 -12.13
C ILE A 100 1.07 7.39 -11.78
N SER A 101 0.66 7.39 -10.51
CA SER A 101 -0.62 7.97 -10.09
C SER A 101 -0.67 9.48 -10.32
N TYR A 102 0.32 10.21 -9.79
CA TYR A 102 0.28 11.66 -9.79
C TYR A 102 0.71 12.28 -11.12
N VAL A 103 1.74 11.73 -11.78
CA VAL A 103 2.29 12.32 -13.01
C VAL A 103 1.63 11.75 -14.24
N LYS A 104 1.63 10.42 -14.41
CA LYS A 104 1.08 9.79 -15.63
C LYS A 104 -0.44 9.85 -15.68
N GLN A 105 -1.12 9.49 -14.60
CA GLN A 105 -2.59 9.42 -14.56
C GLN A 105 -3.25 10.72 -14.14
N ARG A 106 -2.48 11.68 -13.58
CA ARG A 106 -2.98 12.94 -13.00
C ARG A 106 -4.15 12.69 -12.05
N ASN A 107 -4.00 11.66 -11.20
CA ASN A 107 -5.04 11.17 -10.32
C ASN A 107 -4.48 10.94 -8.91
N PHE A 108 -5.20 11.42 -7.91
CA PHE A 108 -4.84 11.28 -6.50
C PHE A 108 -5.60 10.10 -5.88
N CYS A 109 -4.93 8.97 -5.70
CA CYS A 109 -5.53 7.81 -5.04
C CYS A 109 -5.29 7.86 -3.53
N LEU A 110 -6.28 8.30 -2.74
CA LEU A 110 -6.16 8.45 -1.28
C LEU A 110 -5.70 7.16 -0.58
N VAL A 111 -6.24 6.00 -0.99
CA VAL A 111 -5.89 4.68 -0.44
C VAL A 111 -4.42 4.34 -0.73
N CYS A 112 -3.97 4.57 -1.97
CA CYS A 112 -2.60 4.35 -2.39
C CYS A 112 -1.64 5.25 -1.61
N THR A 113 -1.97 6.55 -1.51
CA THR A 113 -1.21 7.53 -0.73
C THR A 113 -1.06 7.10 0.72
N SER A 114 -2.11 6.52 1.30
CA SER A 114 -2.08 5.97 2.65
C SER A 114 -1.06 4.83 2.77
N ILE A 115 -1.03 3.89 1.82
CA ILE A 115 -0.03 2.81 1.77
C ILE A 115 1.39 3.38 1.64
N TYR A 116 1.59 4.39 0.78
CA TYR A 116 2.90 5.01 0.60
C TYR A 116 3.41 5.65 1.89
N LEU A 117 2.52 6.35 2.61
CA LEU A 117 2.82 6.94 3.90
C LEU A 117 3.16 5.87 4.93
N ILE A 118 2.36 4.80 5.02
CA ILE A 118 2.63 3.67 5.92
C ILE A 118 4.00 3.06 5.62
N ASN A 119 4.37 2.85 4.35
CA ASN A 119 5.67 2.30 3.99
C ASN A 119 6.84 3.18 4.42
N VAL A 120 6.72 4.50 4.26
CA VAL A 120 7.73 5.47 4.75
C VAL A 120 7.83 5.41 6.27
N LEU A 121 6.70 5.36 6.98
CA LEU A 121 6.68 5.25 8.44
C LEU A 121 7.30 3.93 8.93
N VAL A 122 6.98 2.80 8.27
CA VAL A 122 7.61 1.51 8.59
C VAL A 122 9.13 1.59 8.41
N LEU A 123 9.61 2.18 7.31
CA LEU A 123 11.04 2.37 7.09
C LEU A 123 11.68 3.23 8.20
N PHE A 124 11.06 4.37 8.51
CA PHE A 124 11.54 5.31 9.53
C PHE A 124 11.64 4.67 10.91
N PHE A 125 10.56 4.03 11.39
CA PHE A 125 10.56 3.41 12.72
C PHE A 125 11.43 2.15 12.79
N THR A 126 11.61 1.45 11.67
CA THR A 126 12.57 0.33 11.61
C THR A 126 14.00 0.85 11.70
N TYR A 127 14.33 1.94 11.00
CA TYR A 127 15.63 2.59 11.08
C TYR A 127 15.96 3.04 12.50
N GLN A 128 15.03 3.75 13.15
CA GLN A 128 15.18 4.19 14.54
C GLN A 128 15.27 3.04 15.56
N SER A 129 14.76 1.85 15.22
CA SER A 129 14.88 0.67 16.08
C SER A 129 16.24 -0.03 15.95
N LEU A 130 16.99 0.25 14.89
CA LEU A 130 18.29 -0.38 14.60
C LEU A 130 19.49 0.51 14.95
N TYR A 131 19.30 1.82 14.94
CA TYR A 131 20.32 2.84 15.16
C TYR A 131 19.83 3.86 16.19
#